data_AF-A0A661NYB3-F1
#
_entry.id   AF-A0A661NYB3-F1
#
_cell.length_a   1.000
_cell.length_b   1.000
_cell.length_c   1.000
_cell.angle_alpha   90.00
_cell.angle_beta   90.00
_cell.angle_gamma   90.00
#
_symmetry.space_group_name_H-M   'P 1'
#
loop_
_entity.id
_entity.type
_entity.pdbx_description
1 polymer ?
#
loop_
_entity_poly.entity_id
_entity_poly.type
_entity_poly.pdbx_seq_one_letter_code
_entity_poly.pdbx_strand_id
1 'polypeptide(L)'
;MSLAGAKFKYIHEVSAAVRYYSETKTLSGGKRRYKEIYRIEQKYGKRVLPLSCLGSYYYGLTFKRKKTIAEQISFHLLSLLRRFKKRVYKRRSLRNGTCETNYGFHRWEPVVEGCGTIHLPWYDKREWKRLCLQVEPNDKIYRITINDTYTYIVLAKEGLLFVDMPLVEGPCRKISIVCLTSHQWRLSGFSFELT
;
A
#
# COMPACT_ATOMS: atom_id res chain seq x y z
N MET A 1 -10.82 4.75 5.04
CA MET A 1 -9.43 5.23 5.24
C MET A 1 -9.12 5.15 6.73
N SER A 2 -8.14 4.32 7.14
CA SER A 2 -7.75 4.15 8.55
C SER A 2 -7.25 5.46 9.17
N LEU A 3 -7.86 5.85 10.30
CA LEU A 3 -7.46 6.96 11.16
C LEU A 3 -6.18 6.67 11.98
N ALA A 4 -5.68 5.41 11.97
CA ALA A 4 -4.65 4.92 12.88
C ALA A 4 -3.31 4.59 12.20
N GLY A 5 -2.87 5.38 11.23
CA GLY A 5 -1.45 5.46 10.84
C GLY A 5 -0.85 4.30 10.02
N ALA A 6 -1.55 3.20 9.83
CA ALA A 6 -1.12 2.11 8.95
C ALA A 6 -1.41 2.42 7.48
N LYS A 7 -0.38 2.48 6.64
CA LYS A 7 -0.51 2.66 5.19
C LYS A 7 0.28 1.58 4.46
N PHE A 8 -0.46 0.71 3.75
CA PHE A 8 0.06 -0.31 2.85
C PHE A 8 1.02 0.30 1.82
N LYS A 9 2.21 -0.27 1.67
CA LYS A 9 3.23 0.21 0.73
C LYS A 9 3.78 -0.92 -0.13
N TYR A 10 3.58 -0.75 -1.44
CA TYR A 10 4.24 -1.49 -2.50
C TYR A 10 5.74 -1.15 -2.59
N ILE A 11 6.60 -2.17 -2.66
CA ILE A 11 8.02 -2.01 -2.98
C ILE A 11 8.29 -2.87 -4.23
N HIS A 12 8.27 -2.24 -5.39
CA HIS A 12 8.91 -2.84 -6.57
C HIS A 12 10.40 -2.58 -6.46
N GLU A 13 11.20 -3.65 -6.46
CA GLU A 13 12.67 -3.66 -6.54
C GLU A 13 13.37 -2.50 -5.83
N VAL A 14 13.83 -2.80 -4.62
CA VAL A 14 14.49 -1.86 -3.72
C VAL A 14 15.72 -1.26 -4.40
N SER A 15 15.62 -0.05 -4.96
CA SER A 15 16.72 0.89 -4.85
C SER A 15 16.77 1.32 -3.38
N ALA A 16 17.45 0.51 -2.56
CA ALA A 16 17.63 0.80 -1.15
C ALA A 16 18.53 2.02 -1.05
N ALA A 17 17.94 3.22 -0.96
CA ALA A 17 18.69 4.38 -0.49
C ALA A 17 19.01 4.13 0.99
N VAL A 18 20.26 3.78 1.25
CA VAL A 18 20.80 3.52 2.59
C VAL A 18 20.64 4.78 3.44
N ARG A 19 20.15 4.61 4.66
CA ARG A 19 19.73 5.67 5.59
C ARG A 19 20.95 6.30 6.27
N TYR A 20 21.66 7.20 5.62
CA TYR A 20 22.86 7.82 6.23
C TYR A 20 22.60 9.10 7.05
N TYR A 21 21.47 9.81 6.85
CA TYR A 21 21.27 11.12 7.48
C TYR A 21 19.92 11.27 8.21
N SER A 22 19.88 12.00 9.32
CA SER A 22 18.65 12.25 10.11
C SER A 22 17.53 12.89 9.28
N GLU A 23 17.88 13.70 8.28
CA GLU A 23 16.97 14.32 7.30
C GLU A 23 16.41 13.36 6.23
N THR A 24 16.83 12.08 6.22
CA THR A 24 16.36 11.05 5.25
C THR A 24 15.18 10.22 5.76
N LYS A 25 14.68 10.48 6.98
CA LYS A 25 13.46 9.85 7.50
C LYS A 25 12.29 10.10 6.53
N THR A 26 11.40 9.13 6.41
CA THR A 26 10.35 9.07 5.39
C THR A 26 9.43 10.30 5.34
N LEU A 27 9.43 11.13 6.40
CA LEU A 27 8.57 12.31 6.59
C LEU A 27 9.30 13.67 6.66
N SER A 28 10.63 13.74 6.70
CA SER A 28 11.37 15.01 6.84
C SER A 28 11.47 15.82 5.53
N GLY A 29 11.25 15.19 4.36
CA GLY A 29 11.02 15.88 3.10
C GLY A 29 12.16 16.78 2.56
N GLY A 30 13.38 16.68 3.10
CA GLY A 30 14.49 17.57 2.74
C GLY A 30 14.97 17.42 1.29
N LYS A 31 15.39 18.53 0.67
CA LYS A 31 15.92 18.57 -0.71
C LYS A 31 17.11 17.62 -0.93
N ARG A 32 17.94 17.41 0.11
CA ARG A 32 19.10 16.52 0.08
C ARG A 32 18.72 15.06 -0.16
N ARG A 33 17.58 14.60 0.38
CA ARG A 33 17.06 13.25 0.19
C ARG A 33 16.73 12.96 -1.28
N TYR A 34 16.07 13.91 -1.96
CA TYR A 34 15.73 13.72 -3.38
C TYR A 34 16.98 13.73 -4.27
N LYS A 35 18.00 14.53 -3.93
CA LYS A 35 19.30 14.49 -4.60
C LYS A 35 19.99 13.14 -4.46
N GLU A 36 19.93 12.53 -3.28
CA GLU A 36 20.50 11.21 -3.02
C GLU A 36 19.77 10.11 -3.82
N ILE A 37 18.43 10.09 -3.78
CA ILE A 37 17.62 9.15 -4.58
C ILE A 37 17.95 9.29 -6.06
N TYR A 38 18.01 10.53 -6.56
CA TYR A 38 18.38 10.81 -7.95
C TYR A 38 19.78 10.31 -8.29
N ARG A 39 20.78 10.55 -7.43
CA ARG A 39 22.16 10.08 -7.64
C ARG A 39 22.26 8.56 -7.66
N ILE A 40 21.57 7.87 -6.75
CA ILE A 40 21.51 6.41 -6.69
C ILE A 40 20.82 5.86 -7.95
N GLU A 41 19.72 6.48 -8.37
CA GLU A 41 18.98 6.06 -9.56
C GLU A 41 19.79 6.27 -10.84
N GLN A 42 20.58 7.35 -10.95
CA GLN A 42 21.52 7.53 -12.06
C GLN A 42 22.65 6.50 -12.05
N LYS A 43 23.25 6.23 -10.89
CA LYS A 43 24.42 5.35 -10.77
C LYS A 43 24.05 3.87 -10.97
N TYR A 44 22.90 3.43 -10.45
CA TYR A 44 22.53 2.02 -10.37
C TYR A 44 21.26 1.67 -11.15
N GLY A 45 20.38 2.63 -11.43
CA GLY A 45 19.06 2.36 -11.99
C GLY A 45 19.06 2.01 -13.48
N LYS A 46 20.14 2.28 -14.24
CA LYS A 46 20.27 2.05 -15.69
C LYS A 46 19.04 2.51 -16.50
N ARG A 47 18.31 3.52 -16.03
CA ARG A 47 17.08 4.06 -16.63
C ARG A 47 17.30 5.51 -17.04
N VAL A 48 16.79 5.90 -18.21
CA VAL A 48 16.92 7.26 -18.77
C VAL A 48 16.18 8.30 -17.91
N LEU A 49 15.09 7.90 -17.25
CA LEU A 49 14.27 8.79 -16.43
C LEU A 49 14.28 8.35 -14.95
N PRO A 50 14.47 9.28 -14.01
CA PRO A 50 14.50 8.99 -12.58
C PRO A 50 13.08 8.83 -12.00
N LEU A 51 12.37 7.78 -12.45
CA LEU A 51 10.99 7.53 -12.09
C LEU A 51 10.79 7.32 -10.59
N SER A 52 11.80 6.78 -9.90
CA SER A 52 11.79 6.50 -8.46
C SER A 52 11.89 7.79 -7.66
N CYS A 53 12.70 8.76 -8.13
CA CYS A 53 12.77 10.09 -7.54
C CYS A 53 11.43 10.83 -7.64
N LEU A 54 10.81 10.86 -8.83
CA LEU A 54 9.51 11.50 -9.05
C LEU A 54 8.40 10.85 -8.21
N GLY A 55 8.36 9.52 -8.16
CA GLY A 55 7.41 8.79 -7.32
C GLY A 55 7.59 9.08 -5.82
N SER A 56 8.84 9.15 -5.36
CA SER A 56 9.17 9.50 -3.98
C SER A 56 8.78 10.94 -3.62
N TYR A 57 8.98 11.89 -4.55
CA TYR A 57 8.57 13.28 -4.36
C TYR A 57 7.05 13.42 -4.30
N TYR A 58 6.33 12.79 -5.23
CA TYR A 58 4.87 12.74 -5.19
C TYR A 58 4.33 12.16 -3.87
N TYR A 59 4.95 11.09 -3.36
CA TYR A 59 4.61 10.50 -2.07
C TYR A 59 4.79 11.52 -0.93
N GLY A 60 5.96 12.20 -0.87
CA GLY A 60 6.22 13.24 0.13
C GLY A 60 5.19 14.36 0.11
N LEU A 61 4.84 14.84 -1.08
CA LEU A 61 3.81 15.87 -1.26
C LEU A 61 2.44 15.41 -0.77
N THR A 62 2.08 14.15 -0.98
CA THR A 62 0.76 13.62 -0.60
C THR A 62 0.52 13.73 0.91
N PHE A 63 1.54 13.52 1.75
CA PHE A 63 1.42 13.59 3.21
C PHE A 63 1.76 14.96 3.81
N LYS A 64 2.25 15.89 3.00
CA LYS A 64 2.57 17.24 3.47
C LYS A 64 1.28 18.02 3.75
N ARG A 65 1.07 18.42 5.01
CA ARG A 65 -0.10 19.19 5.48
C ARG A 65 -0.18 20.59 4.85
N LYS A 66 0.95 21.31 4.80
CA LYS A 66 1.07 22.63 4.16
C LYS A 66 1.97 22.53 2.93
N LYS A 67 1.42 22.81 1.76
CA LYS A 67 2.15 22.82 0.48
C LYS A 67 2.40 24.27 0.07
N THR A 68 3.57 24.54 -0.46
CA THR A 68 3.87 25.81 -1.16
C THR A 68 3.22 25.82 -2.55
N ILE A 69 3.10 26.98 -3.18
CA ILE A 69 2.49 27.13 -4.52
C ILE A 69 3.21 26.24 -5.55
N ALA A 70 4.54 26.25 -5.56
CA ALA A 70 5.35 25.41 -6.44
C ALA A 70 5.12 23.91 -6.21
N GLU A 71 4.95 23.50 -4.96
CA GLU A 71 4.63 22.12 -4.59
C GLU A 71 3.22 21.71 -5.01
N GLN A 72 2.27 22.64 -4.99
CA GLN A 72 0.90 22.40 -5.43
C GLN A 72 0.83 22.21 -6.95
N ILE A 73 1.55 23.05 -7.72
CA ILE A 73 1.70 22.89 -9.17
C ILE A 73 2.38 21.54 -9.48
N SER A 74 3.48 21.24 -8.80
CA SER A 74 4.21 19.96 -8.97
C SER A 74 3.31 18.76 -8.67
N PHE A 75 2.53 18.83 -7.58
CA PHE A 75 1.59 17.78 -7.20
C PHE A 75 0.51 17.58 -8.26
N HIS A 76 -0.01 18.66 -8.84
CA HIS A 76 -1.00 18.59 -9.90
C HIS A 76 -0.43 17.92 -11.16
N LEU A 77 0.75 18.36 -11.61
CA LEU A 77 1.43 17.79 -12.78
C LEU A 77 1.73 16.30 -12.58
N LEU A 78 2.28 15.92 -11.42
CA LEU A 78 2.56 14.51 -11.09
C LEU A 78 1.28 13.67 -11.01
N SER A 79 0.17 14.25 -10.54
CA SER A 79 -1.14 13.60 -10.52
C SER A 79 -1.66 13.34 -11.94
N LEU A 80 -1.49 14.29 -12.87
CA LEU A 80 -1.84 14.11 -14.27
C LEU A 80 -0.97 13.01 -14.91
N LEU A 81 0.35 13.09 -14.76
CA LEU A 81 1.28 12.06 -15.26
C LEU A 81 0.93 10.67 -14.73
N ARG A 82 0.55 10.56 -13.45
CA ARG A 82 0.09 9.30 -12.85
C ARG A 82 -1.19 8.78 -13.52
N ARG A 83 -2.17 9.66 -13.80
CA ARG A 83 -3.41 9.26 -14.50
C ARG A 83 -3.11 8.79 -15.93
N PHE A 84 -2.23 9.49 -16.66
CA PHE A 84 -1.79 9.08 -17.99
C PHE A 84 -1.08 7.73 -17.96
N LYS A 85 -0.12 7.55 -17.04
CA LYS A 85 0.56 6.28 -16.83
C LYS A 85 -0.44 5.15 -16.57
N LYS A 86 -1.42 5.37 -15.68
CA LYS A 86 -2.47 4.37 -15.39
C LYS A 86 -3.27 4.01 -16.64
N ARG A 87 -3.65 4.99 -17.48
CA ARG A 87 -4.37 4.73 -18.75
C ARG A 87 -3.53 3.91 -19.73
N VAL A 88 -2.26 4.26 -19.93
CA VAL A 88 -1.35 3.56 -20.84
C VAL A 88 -1.15 2.11 -20.39
N TYR A 89 -0.93 1.89 -19.09
CA TYR A 89 -0.77 0.55 -18.53
C TYR A 89 -2.05 -0.28 -18.63
N LYS A 90 -3.23 0.31 -18.36
CA LYS A 90 -4.51 -0.40 -18.50
C LYS A 90 -4.74 -0.86 -19.95
N ARG A 91 -4.45 -0.02 -20.95
CA ARG A 91 -4.51 -0.41 -22.37
C ARG A 91 -3.54 -1.53 -22.73
N ARG A 92 -2.32 -1.52 -22.19
CA ARG A 92 -1.33 -2.59 -22.42
C ARG A 92 -1.72 -3.91 -21.74
N SER A 93 -2.18 -3.86 -20.49
CA SER A 93 -2.64 -5.04 -19.75
C SER A 93 -3.86 -5.69 -20.41
N LEU A 94 -4.83 -4.89 -20.89
CA LEU A 94 -5.95 -5.38 -21.70
C LEU A 94 -5.48 -6.09 -22.98
N ARG A 95 -4.44 -5.57 -23.64
CA ARG A 95 -3.91 -6.13 -24.89
C ARG A 95 -3.10 -7.42 -24.67
N ASN A 96 -2.45 -7.55 -23.52
CA ASN A 96 -1.59 -8.69 -23.20
C ASN A 96 -2.30 -9.78 -22.39
N GLY A 97 -3.56 -9.59 -22.00
CA GLY A 97 -4.35 -10.57 -21.22
C GLY A 97 -3.86 -10.82 -19.79
N THR A 98 -2.67 -10.35 -19.42
CA THR A 98 -2.10 -10.54 -18.09
C THR A 98 -2.57 -9.45 -17.13
N CYS A 99 -3.42 -9.80 -16.17
CA CYS A 99 -3.58 -9.03 -14.95
C CYS A 99 -2.42 -9.37 -14.01
N GLU A 100 -1.38 -8.54 -14.00
CA GLU A 100 -0.30 -8.67 -13.00
C GLU A 100 -0.86 -8.35 -11.61
N THR A 101 -1.11 -9.39 -10.81
CA THR A 101 -1.48 -9.26 -9.40
C THR A 101 -0.22 -9.24 -8.54
N ASN A 102 -0.27 -8.45 -7.47
CA ASN A 102 0.82 -8.35 -6.50
C ASN A 102 0.24 -8.61 -5.12
N TYR A 103 0.69 -9.68 -4.46
CA TYR A 103 0.08 -10.16 -3.20
C TYR A 103 -1.44 -10.39 -3.33
N GLY A 104 -1.87 -10.85 -4.51
CA GLY A 104 -3.27 -10.99 -4.89
C GLY A 104 -3.97 -9.71 -5.35
N PHE A 105 -3.42 -8.52 -5.15
CA PHE A 105 -4.08 -7.26 -5.53
C PHE A 105 -3.78 -6.86 -6.97
N HIS A 106 -4.81 -6.40 -7.67
CA HIS A 106 -4.63 -5.71 -8.95
C HIS A 106 -3.91 -4.37 -8.72
N ARG A 107 -2.94 -4.08 -9.60
CA ARG A 107 -1.97 -2.98 -9.41
C ARG A 107 -2.55 -1.57 -9.21
N TRP A 108 -3.82 -1.33 -9.59
CA TRP A 108 -4.44 0.01 -9.60
C TRP A 108 -5.89 0.06 -9.14
N GLU A 109 -6.42 -1.06 -8.67
CA GLU A 109 -7.82 -1.26 -8.35
C GLU A 109 -7.89 -2.03 -7.03
N PRO A 110 -8.92 -1.81 -6.18
CA PRO A 110 -9.07 -2.52 -4.91
C PRO A 110 -9.50 -3.98 -5.11
N VAL A 111 -9.25 -4.55 -6.30
CA VAL A 111 -9.65 -5.90 -6.67
C VAL A 111 -8.56 -6.86 -6.25
N VAL A 112 -8.97 -7.99 -5.71
CA VAL A 112 -8.14 -9.09 -5.26
C VAL A 112 -8.50 -10.33 -6.06
N GLU A 113 -7.47 -11.04 -6.51
CA GLU A 113 -7.56 -12.32 -7.21
C GLU A 113 -6.98 -13.40 -6.28
N GLY A 114 -7.81 -14.36 -5.90
CA GLY A 114 -7.52 -15.40 -4.92
C GLY A 114 -7.31 -14.83 -3.51
N CYS A 115 -6.04 -14.77 -3.10
CA CYS A 115 -5.62 -14.40 -1.75
C CYS A 115 -4.95 -13.03 -1.71
N GLY A 116 -5.55 -12.10 -0.97
CA GLY A 116 -4.97 -10.79 -0.69
C GLY A 116 -4.07 -10.86 0.54
N THR A 117 -2.77 -10.61 0.39
CA THR A 117 -1.83 -10.56 1.52
C THR A 117 -1.38 -9.14 1.82
N ILE A 118 -1.55 -8.72 3.07
CA ILE A 118 -1.19 -7.40 3.58
C ILE A 118 -0.05 -7.58 4.59
N HIS A 119 1.08 -6.93 4.31
CA HIS A 119 2.18 -6.83 5.25
C HIS A 119 2.22 -5.42 5.85
N LEU A 120 2.14 -5.34 7.17
CA LEU A 120 2.17 -4.08 7.89
C LEU A 120 3.24 -4.09 8.97
N PRO A 121 4.20 -3.15 8.96
CA PRO A 121 5.05 -2.92 10.11
C PRO A 121 4.26 -2.19 11.22
N TRP A 122 4.38 -2.67 12.45
CA TRP A 122 3.75 -2.11 13.65
C TRP A 122 4.82 -1.68 14.64
N TYR A 123 4.83 -0.39 15.00
CA TYR A 123 5.81 0.20 15.91
C TYR A 123 5.16 0.98 17.06
N ASP A 124 3.82 0.94 17.18
CA ASP A 124 3.13 1.53 18.32
C ASP A 124 3.27 0.57 19.53
N LYS A 125 3.21 1.12 20.74
CA LYS A 125 3.23 0.32 21.98
C LYS A 125 1.87 -0.33 22.27
N ARG A 126 0.79 0.21 21.68
CA ARG A 126 -0.56 -0.33 21.83
C ARG A 126 -0.77 -1.54 20.93
N GLU A 127 -1.48 -2.52 21.44
CA GLU A 127 -1.86 -3.71 20.69
C GLU A 127 -3.11 -3.44 19.87
N TRP A 128 -3.31 -4.26 18.84
CA TRP A 128 -4.56 -4.23 18.09
C TRP A 128 -5.60 -5.00 18.88
N LYS A 129 -6.75 -4.38 19.09
CA LYS A 129 -7.91 -5.03 19.70
C LYS A 129 -8.77 -5.72 18.64
N ARG A 130 -9.04 -5.00 17.54
CA ARG A 130 -9.94 -5.47 16.48
C ARG A 130 -9.50 -4.99 15.11
N LEU A 131 -9.58 -5.89 14.14
CA LEU A 131 -9.39 -5.61 12.73
C LEU A 131 -10.75 -5.44 12.05
N CYS A 132 -10.89 -4.39 11.26
CA CYS A 132 -12.09 -4.08 10.50
C CYS A 132 -11.74 -3.94 9.01
N LEU A 133 -12.33 -4.79 8.17
CA LEU A 133 -12.10 -4.80 6.71
C LEU A 133 -13.41 -4.51 6.00
N GLN A 134 -13.36 -3.70 4.94
CA GLN A 134 -14.52 -3.46 4.07
C GLN A 134 -14.31 -4.21 2.75
N VAL A 135 -15.23 -5.11 2.44
CA VAL A 135 -15.13 -6.08 1.34
C VAL A 135 -16.38 -6.11 0.46
N GLU A 136 -16.20 -6.49 -0.79
CA GLU A 136 -17.27 -6.85 -1.72
C GLU A 136 -16.89 -8.18 -2.39
N PRO A 137 -17.78 -9.17 -2.53
CA PRO A 137 -19.21 -9.16 -2.16
C PRO A 137 -19.47 -9.14 -0.64
N ASN A 138 -20.58 -8.52 -0.26
CA ASN A 138 -20.94 -8.14 1.12
C ASN A 138 -21.64 -9.25 1.92
N ASP A 139 -21.96 -10.38 1.29
CA ASP A 139 -22.75 -11.50 1.79
C ASP A 139 -21.97 -12.83 1.77
N LYS A 140 -20.65 -12.78 1.59
CA LYS A 140 -19.80 -13.98 1.45
C LYS A 140 -18.94 -14.26 2.66
N ILE A 141 -18.47 -15.51 2.73
CA ILE A 141 -17.58 -15.99 3.77
C ILE A 141 -16.13 -15.79 3.35
N TYR A 142 -15.36 -15.20 4.25
CA TYR A 142 -13.94 -14.93 4.08
C TYR A 142 -13.13 -15.68 5.14
N ARG A 143 -11.97 -16.19 4.71
CA ARG A 143 -10.94 -16.69 5.61
C ARG A 143 -9.90 -15.60 5.81
N ILE A 144 -9.61 -15.29 7.06
CA ILE A 144 -8.60 -14.31 7.46
C ILE A 144 -7.55 -15.05 8.28
N THR A 145 -6.28 -14.95 7.87
CA THR A 145 -5.15 -15.58 8.55
C THR A 145 -4.15 -14.51 8.98
N ILE A 146 -3.76 -14.51 10.25
CA ILE A 146 -2.84 -13.54 10.85
C ILE A 146 -1.52 -14.25 11.19
N ASN A 147 -0.42 -13.71 10.66
CA ASN A 147 0.94 -14.24 10.80
C ASN A 147 1.09 -15.72 10.45
N ASP A 148 0.24 -16.22 9.53
CA ASP A 148 0.17 -17.63 9.14
C ASP A 148 -0.21 -18.60 10.28
N THR A 149 -0.52 -18.09 11.47
CA THR A 149 -0.80 -18.89 12.67
C THR A 149 -2.29 -18.87 13.04
N TYR A 150 -2.88 -17.68 13.13
CA TYR A 150 -4.26 -17.54 13.61
C TYR A 150 -5.22 -17.45 12.44
N THR A 151 -6.16 -18.38 12.34
CA THR A 151 -7.12 -18.43 11.23
C THR A 151 -8.55 -18.22 11.73
N TYR A 152 -9.27 -17.33 11.04
CA TYR A 152 -10.64 -16.96 11.31
C TYR A 152 -11.47 -17.18 10.05
N ILE A 153 -12.71 -17.63 10.21
CA ILE A 153 -13.69 -17.73 9.13
C ILE A 153 -14.84 -16.80 9.51
N VAL A 154 -15.08 -15.78 8.70
CA VAL A 154 -16.00 -14.69 9.02
C VAL A 154 -16.94 -14.45 7.84
N LEU A 155 -18.23 -14.36 8.13
CA LEU A 155 -19.24 -13.92 7.16
C LEU A 155 -19.23 -12.38 7.11
N ALA A 156 -19.10 -11.82 5.91
CA ALA A 156 -19.26 -10.38 5.71
C ALA A 156 -20.70 -9.98 6.08
N LYS A 157 -20.83 -8.97 6.95
CA LYS A 157 -22.10 -8.34 7.30
C LYS A 157 -22.08 -6.93 6.76
N GLU A 158 -22.99 -6.63 5.82
CA GLU A 158 -23.06 -5.32 5.16
C GLU A 158 -21.72 -4.89 4.52
N GLY A 159 -20.90 -5.86 4.11
CA GLY A 159 -19.60 -5.61 3.49
C GLY A 159 -18.50 -5.29 4.50
N LEU A 160 -18.72 -5.58 5.78
CA LEU A 160 -17.73 -5.45 6.84
C LEU A 160 -17.35 -6.82 7.43
N LEU A 161 -16.06 -7.01 7.64
CA LEU A 161 -15.49 -8.14 8.38
C LEU A 161 -14.84 -7.61 9.65
N PHE A 162 -15.18 -8.23 10.78
CA PHE A 162 -14.62 -7.93 12.09
C PHE A 162 -13.89 -9.16 12.63
N VAL A 163 -12.65 -8.97 13.06
CA VAL A 163 -11.84 -10.01 13.69
C VAL A 163 -11.21 -9.43 14.94
N ASP A 164 -11.45 -10.06 16.09
CA ASP A 164 -10.72 -9.73 17.31
C ASP A 164 -9.28 -10.24 17.18
N MET A 165 -8.33 -9.34 17.40
CA MET A 165 -6.93 -9.58 17.10
C MET A 165 -6.27 -10.40 18.22
N PRO A 166 -5.52 -11.46 17.89
CA PRO A 166 -4.74 -12.18 18.87
C PRO A 166 -3.58 -11.31 19.36
N LEU A 167 -3.02 -11.66 20.52
CA LEU A 167 -1.74 -11.11 20.97
C LEU A 167 -0.66 -11.61 20.00
N VAL A 168 -0.05 -10.69 19.27
CA VAL A 168 0.97 -11.01 18.28
C VAL A 168 2.26 -10.30 18.68
N GLU A 169 3.33 -11.05 18.90
CA GLU A 169 4.63 -10.45 19.20
C GLU A 169 5.33 -9.96 17.93
N GLY A 170 6.15 -8.92 18.08
CA GLY A 170 7.04 -8.44 17.03
C GLY A 170 6.50 -7.28 16.17
N PRO A 171 7.38 -6.68 15.34
CA PRO A 171 7.10 -5.41 14.68
C PRO A 171 6.39 -5.57 13.33
N CYS A 172 5.88 -6.75 12.99
CA CYS A 172 5.23 -7.00 11.71
C CYS A 172 3.95 -7.82 11.87
N ARG A 173 2.93 -7.44 11.10
CA ARG A 173 1.66 -8.14 10.97
C ARG A 173 1.49 -8.52 9.50
N LYS A 174 1.36 -9.82 9.24
CA LYS A 174 0.97 -10.39 7.94
C LYS A 174 -0.49 -10.80 8.06
N ILE A 175 -1.34 -10.29 7.17
CA ILE A 175 -2.78 -10.58 7.15
C ILE A 175 -3.09 -11.13 5.76
N SER A 176 -3.50 -12.38 5.68
CA SER A 176 -3.92 -13.03 4.45
C SER A 176 -5.45 -13.15 4.45
N ILE A 177 -6.10 -12.72 3.38
CA ILE A 177 -7.56 -12.72 3.27
C ILE A 177 -7.93 -13.49 2.00
N VAL A 178 -8.89 -14.39 2.09
CA VAL A 178 -9.39 -15.18 0.95
C VAL A 178 -10.91 -15.19 1.01
N CYS A 179 -11.57 -14.86 -0.11
CA CYS A 179 -12.99 -15.15 -0.26
C CYS A 179 -13.15 -16.64 -0.61
N LEU A 180 -13.90 -17.40 0.19
CA LEU A 180 -14.02 -18.84 -0.01
C LEU A 180 -14.95 -19.22 -1.17
N THR A 181 -15.76 -18.27 -1.64
CA THR A 181 -16.82 -18.51 -2.64
C THR A 181 -16.53 -17.87 -4.00
N SER A 182 -15.65 -16.86 -4.04
CA SER A 182 -15.30 -16.15 -5.28
C SER A 182 -13.79 -16.03 -5.39
N HIS A 183 -13.27 -16.36 -6.57
CA HIS A 183 -11.85 -16.14 -6.86
C HIS A 183 -11.52 -14.65 -6.92
N GLN A 184 -12.41 -13.83 -7.46
CA GLN A 184 -12.23 -12.38 -7.53
C GLN A 184 -13.14 -11.66 -6.53
N TRP A 185 -12.58 -10.75 -5.74
CA TRP A 185 -13.30 -9.96 -4.73
C TRP A 185 -12.64 -8.58 -4.57
N ARG A 186 -13.18 -7.70 -3.74
CA ARG A 186 -12.67 -6.32 -3.56
C ARG A 186 -12.45 -6.00 -2.10
N LEU A 187 -11.36 -5.30 -1.80
CA LEU A 187 -11.04 -4.75 -0.49
C LEU A 187 -11.05 -3.21 -0.58
N SER A 188 -12.15 -2.60 -0.19
CA SER A 188 -12.36 -1.15 -0.28
C SER A 188 -11.87 -0.39 0.96
N GLY A 189 -11.74 -1.08 2.09
CA GLY A 189 -11.41 -0.46 3.37
C GLY A 189 -10.61 -1.37 4.29
N PHE A 190 -9.73 -0.75 5.07
CA PHE A 190 -8.89 -1.38 6.07
C PHE A 190 -8.73 -0.41 7.25
N SER A 191 -9.07 -0.86 8.45
CA SER A 191 -8.90 -0.14 9.71
C SER A 191 -8.78 -1.09 10.89
N PHE A 192 -8.33 -0.58 12.04
CA PHE A 192 -8.23 -1.35 13.27
C PHE A 192 -8.49 -0.45 14.47
N GLU A 193 -8.93 -1.09 15.55
CA GLU A 193 -9.11 -0.49 16.87
C GLU A 193 -7.93 -0.90 17.75
N LEU A 194 -7.44 0.03 18.56
CA LEU A 194 -6.34 -0.18 19.49
C LEU A 194 -6.87 -0.35 20.91
N THR A 195 -6.08 -1.02 21.75
CA THR A 195 -6.26 -1.04 23.21
C THR A 195 -5.91 0.30 23.84
#